data_AF-A0A1M5AVG4-F1
#
_entry.id   AF-A0A1M5AVG4-F1
#
_cell.length_a   1.000
_cell.length_b   1.000
_cell.length_c   1.000
_cell.angle_alpha   90.00
_cell.angle_beta   90.00
_cell.angle_gamma   90.00
#
_symmetry.space_group_name_H-M   'P 1'
#
loop_
_entity.id
_entity.type
_entity.pdbx_description
1 polymer ?
#
loop_
_entity_poly.entity_id
_entity_poly.type
_entity_poly.pdbx_seq_one_letter_code
_entity_poly.pdbx_strand_id
1 'polypeptide(L)'
;MNKSIVPSAIALIQLLSLIHLYYTFKYGSSHIPMVFIELNIMAVCNMPVLVLGYFLHVKSANKMRIWWVPIALAVAVIVVLLITYLIMFVNK
;
A
#
# COMPACT_ATOMS: atom_id res chain seq x y z
N MET A 1 19.39 -9.31 14.31
CA MET A 1 18.64 -8.32 13.50
C MET A 1 17.57 -7.68 14.37
N ASN A 2 17.59 -6.37 14.58
CA ASN A 2 16.66 -5.71 15.48
C ASN A 2 15.23 -5.83 14.90
N LYS A 3 14.29 -6.43 15.64
CA LYS A 3 12.97 -6.87 15.11
C LYS A 3 12.09 -5.72 14.59
N SER A 4 12.43 -4.47 14.91
CA SER A 4 11.73 -3.27 14.45
C SER A 4 12.19 -2.74 13.08
N ILE A 5 13.32 -3.20 12.54
CA ILE A 5 13.87 -2.63 11.28
C ILE A 5 12.99 -2.99 10.08
N VAL A 6 12.47 -4.22 10.04
CA VAL A 6 11.67 -4.74 8.92
C VAL A 6 10.36 -3.96 8.71
N PRO A 7 9.46 -3.83 9.70
CA PRO A 7 8.22 -3.07 9.50
C PRO A 7 8.47 -1.58 9.20
N SER A 8 9.52 -0.97 9.78
CA SER A 8 9.88 0.41 9.50
C SER A 8 10.38 0.61 8.07
N ALA A 9 11.21 -0.30 7.55
CA ALA A 9 11.68 -0.25 6.16
C ALA A 9 10.52 -0.43 5.18
N ILE A 10 9.59 -1.35 5.46
CA ILE A 10 8.38 -1.54 4.65
C ILE A 10 7.54 -0.27 4.63
N ALA A 11 7.28 0.34 5.79
CA ALA A 11 6.51 1.57 5.87
C ALA A 11 7.17 2.73 5.09
N LEU A 12 8.49 2.84 5.14
CA LEU A 12 9.24 3.87 4.42
C LEU A 12 9.15 3.67 2.90
N ILE A 13 9.29 2.43 2.42
CA ILE A 13 9.12 2.08 1.00
C ILE A 13 7.69 2.38 0.54
N GLN A 14 6.67 1.96 1.31
CA GLN A 14 5.26 2.27 1.01
C GLN A 14 5.01 3.78 0.90
N LEU A 15 5.62 4.57 1.79
CA LEU A 15 5.46 6.02 1.80
C LEU A 15 6.16 6.68 0.59
N LEU A 16 7.36 6.22 0.22
CA LEU A 16 8.03 6.65 -1.01
C LEU A 16 7.23 6.30 -2.26
N SER A 17 6.65 5.11 -2.32
CA SER A 17 5.77 4.70 -3.42
C SER A 17 4.51 5.57 -3.51
N LEU A 18 3.92 5.99 -2.38
CA LEU A 18 2.78 6.92 -2.37
C LEU A 18 3.18 8.31 -2.88
N ILE A 19 4.34 8.81 -2.46
CA ILE A 19 4.87 10.09 -2.94
C ILE A 19 5.11 10.02 -4.45
N HIS A 20 5.69 8.93 -4.94
CA HIS A 20 5.92 8.71 -6.36
C HIS A 20 4.60 8.68 -7.13
N LEU A 21 3.61 7.92 -6.66
CA LEU A 21 2.29 7.85 -7.26
C LEU A 21 1.61 9.23 -7.33
N TYR A 22 1.71 10.03 -6.25
CA TYR A 22 1.19 11.39 -6.21
C TYR A 22 1.92 12.30 -7.21
N TYR A 23 3.24 12.15 -7.34
CA TYR A 23 4.03 12.87 -8.33
C TYR A 23 3.62 12.49 -9.76
N THR A 24 3.46 11.19 -10.06
CA THR A 24 2.96 10.70 -11.35
C THR A 24 1.56 11.22 -11.63
N PHE A 25 0.68 11.30 -10.62
CA PHE A 25 -0.66 11.86 -10.79
C PHE A 25 -0.64 13.36 -11.11
N LYS A 26 0.24 14.12 -10.46
CA LYS A 26 0.28 15.58 -10.60
C LYS A 26 1.04 16.06 -11.84
N TYR A 27 2.10 15.35 -12.22
CA TYR A 27 3.04 15.79 -13.27
C TYR A 27 3.11 14.82 -14.46
N GLY A 28 2.46 13.67 -14.39
CA GLY A 28 2.42 12.70 -15.48
C GLY A 28 1.53 13.14 -16.63
N SER A 29 2.02 12.90 -17.86
CA SER A 29 1.28 13.18 -19.09
C SER A 29 -0.01 12.36 -19.17
N SER A 30 -1.10 13.01 -19.56
CA SER A 30 -2.49 12.49 -19.61
C SER A 30 -2.75 11.30 -20.54
N HIS A 31 -1.74 10.79 -21.25
CA HIS A 31 -1.91 9.85 -22.36
C HIS A 31 -1.82 8.37 -21.99
N ILE A 32 -1.46 8.03 -20.75
CA ILE A 32 -1.48 6.65 -20.23
C ILE A 32 -2.12 6.69 -18.84
N PRO A 33 -2.99 5.73 -18.47
CA PRO A 33 -3.44 5.58 -17.09
C PRO A 33 -2.30 5.03 -16.21
N MET A 34 -1.10 5.61 -16.30
CA MET A 34 0.13 5.17 -15.64
C MET A 34 -0.05 5.17 -14.12
N VAL A 35 -0.73 6.19 -13.59
CA VAL A 35 -1.14 6.29 -12.19
C VAL A 35 -1.99 5.08 -11.78
N PHE A 36 -2.91 4.65 -12.62
CA PHE A 36 -3.76 3.51 -12.33
C PHE A 36 -2.98 2.19 -12.34
N ILE A 37 -2.07 2.01 -13.30
CA ILE A 37 -1.18 0.85 -13.36
C ILE A 37 -0.27 0.80 -12.12
N GLU A 38 0.35 1.92 -11.75
CA GLU A 38 1.17 2.05 -10.55
C GLU A 38 0.38 1.74 -9.27
N LEU A 39 -0.86 2.23 -9.17
CA LEU A 39 -1.73 1.94 -8.03
C LEU A 39 -2.07 0.44 -7.92
N ASN A 40 -2.32 -0.24 -9.04
CA ASN A 40 -2.53 -1.70 -9.06
C ASN A 40 -1.27 -2.46 -8.62
N ILE A 41 -0.09 -2.11 -9.15
CA ILE A 41 1.18 -2.71 -8.76
C ILE A 41 1.41 -2.52 -7.26
N MET A 42 1.18 -1.31 -6.76
CA MET A 42 1.35 -0.96 -5.35
C MET A 42 0.39 -1.76 -4.45
N ALA A 43 -0.86 -1.96 -4.85
CA ALA A 43 -1.81 -2.80 -4.12
C ALA A 43 -1.37 -4.27 -4.06
N VAL A 44 -0.87 -4.83 -5.17
CA VAL A 44 -0.33 -6.21 -5.20
C VAL A 44 0.88 -6.34 -4.29
N CYS A 45 1.83 -5.40 -4.33
CA CYS A 45 2.99 -5.37 -3.46
C CYS A 45 2.64 -5.21 -1.97
N ASN A 46 1.46 -4.67 -1.66
CA ASN A 46 0.95 -4.55 -0.30
C ASN A 46 0.26 -5.83 0.22
N MET A 47 -0.13 -6.78 -0.64
CA MET A 47 -0.73 -8.04 -0.19
C MET A 47 0.18 -8.86 0.73
N PRO A 48 1.48 -9.08 0.43
CA PRO A 48 2.39 -9.78 1.34
C PRO A 48 2.50 -9.12 2.71
N VAL A 49 2.43 -7.78 2.78
CA VAL A 49 2.47 -7.03 4.06
C VAL A 49 1.28 -7.40 4.93
N LEU A 50 0.09 -7.51 4.34
CA LEU A 50 -1.13 -7.93 5.05
C LEU A 50 -1.04 -9.39 5.50
N VAL A 51 -0.53 -10.28 4.64
CA VAL A 51 -0.34 -11.71 4.97
C VAL A 51 0.64 -11.86 6.15
N LEU A 52 1.77 -11.16 6.10
CA LEU A 52 2.74 -11.14 7.20
C LEU A 52 2.14 -10.54 8.48
N GLY A 53 1.38 -9.45 8.35
CA GLY A 53 0.64 -8.84 9.45
C GLY A 53 -0.31 -9.82 10.14
N TYR A 54 -1.08 -10.60 9.36
CA TYR A 54 -1.99 -11.62 9.86
C TYR A 54 -1.27 -12.72 10.64
N PHE A 55 -0.22 -13.32 10.07
CA PHE A 55 0.55 -14.37 10.75
C PHE A 55 1.23 -13.89 12.03
N LEU A 56 1.72 -12.64 12.04
CA LEU A 56 2.35 -12.04 13.21
C LEU A 56 1.32 -11.65 14.29
N HIS A 57 0.11 -11.29 13.89
CA HIS A 57 -1.01 -11.04 14.80
C HIS A 57 -1.41 -12.31 15.55
N VAL A 58 -1.61 -13.42 14.82
CA VAL A 58 -2.03 -14.71 15.39
C VAL A 58 -0.96 -15.32 16.31
N LYS A 59 0.33 -15.13 16.00
CA LYS A 59 1.43 -15.78 16.75
C LYS A 59 2.07 -14.93 17.86
N SER A 60 1.74 -13.65 18.02
CA SER A 60 2.50 -12.79 18.97
C SER A 60 1.73 -11.57 19.48
N ALA A 61 1.11 -11.71 20.67
CA ALA A 61 0.33 -10.67 21.35
C ALA A 61 1.04 -9.30 21.51
N ASN A 62 2.38 -9.25 21.58
CA ASN A 62 3.12 -8.03 21.90
C ASN A 62 3.89 -7.38 20.72
N LYS A 63 3.94 -8.01 19.54
CA LYS A 63 4.78 -7.53 18.40
C LYS A 63 4.01 -6.73 17.35
N MET A 64 2.70 -6.62 17.51
CA MET A 64 1.82 -6.06 16.50
C MET A 64 1.94 -4.54 16.39
N ARG A 65 2.24 -3.82 17.49
CA ARG A 65 2.17 -2.36 17.56
C ARG A 65 3.01 -1.64 16.50
N ILE A 66 4.16 -2.20 16.10
CA ILE A 66 5.03 -1.62 15.06
C ILE A 66 4.54 -1.97 13.64
N TRP A 67 3.85 -3.10 13.47
CA TRP A 67 3.28 -3.53 12.20
C TRP A 67 1.98 -2.83 11.83
N TRP A 68 1.34 -2.14 12.79
CA TRP A 68 0.11 -1.37 12.54
C TRP A 68 0.28 -0.32 11.44
N VAL A 69 1.42 0.39 11.40
CA VAL A 69 1.68 1.43 10.40
C VAL A 69 1.71 0.87 8.98
N PRO A 70 2.54 -0.14 8.65
CA PRO A 70 2.58 -0.69 7.29
C PRO A 70 1.28 -1.43 6.91
N ILE A 71 0.56 -2.02 7.87
CA ILE A 71 -0.75 -2.63 7.64
C ILE A 71 -1.78 -1.55 7.28
N ALA A 72 -1.85 -0.45 8.04
CA ALA A 72 -2.79 0.64 7.78
C ALA A 72 -2.56 1.27 6.39
N LEU A 73 -1.28 1.49 6.02
CA LEU A 73 -0.92 1.99 4.69
C LEU A 73 -1.34 1.01 3.58
N ALA A 74 -1.10 -0.30 3.76
CA ALA A 74 -1.49 -1.32 2.79
C ALA A 74 -3.01 -1.35 2.59
N VAL A 75 -3.79 -1.31 3.67
CA VAL A 75 -5.26 -1.25 3.62
C VAL A 75 -5.72 0.02 2.89
N ALA A 76 -5.16 1.18 3.22
CA ALA A 76 -5.52 2.44 2.59
C ALA A 76 -5.31 2.41 1.07
N VAL A 77 -4.17 1.88 0.60
CA VAL A 77 -3.89 1.73 -0.85
C VAL A 77 -4.93 0.85 -1.54
N ILE A 78 -5.28 -0.29 -0.93
CA ILE A 78 -6.27 -1.22 -1.51
C ILE A 78 -7.65 -0.57 -1.54
N VAL A 79 -8.04 0.16 -0.49
CA VAL A 79 -9.34 0.87 -0.46
C VAL A 79 -9.39 1.94 -1.55
N VAL A 80 -8.33 2.73 -1.73
CA VAL A 80 -8.26 3.72 -2.81
C VAL A 80 -8.40 3.05 -4.18
N LEU A 81 -7.70 1.94 -4.41
CA LEU A 81 -7.83 1.18 -5.66
C LEU A 81 -9.26 0.69 -5.90
N LEU A 82 -9.93 0.14 -4.89
CA LEU A 82 -11.32 -0.29 -4.98
C LEU A 82 -12.26 0.87 -5.33
N ILE A 83 -12.08 2.03 -4.68
CA ILE A 83 -12.86 3.24 -4.99
C ILE A 83 -12.63 3.66 -6.44
N THR A 84 -11.38 3.64 -6.93
CA THR A 84 -11.09 3.96 -8.34
C THR A 84 -11.79 2.99 -9.30
N TYR A 85 -11.78 1.69 -9.02
CA TYR A 85 -12.52 0.70 -9.82
C TYR A 85 -14.03 0.95 -9.80
N LEU A 86 -14.62 1.29 -8.64
CA LEU A 86 -16.05 1.60 -8.54
C LEU A 86 -16.42 2.85 -9.34
N ILE A 87 -15.62 3.91 -9.28
CA ILE A 87 -15.85 5.13 -10.06
C ILE A 87 -15.78 4.82 -11.57
N MET A 88 -14.77 4.05 -12.01
CA MET A 88 -14.67 3.64 -13.41
C MET A 88 -15.85 2.77 -13.85
N PHE A 89 -16.36 1.91 -12.98
CA PHE A 89 -17.51 1.06 -13.27
C PHE A 89 -18.80 1.87 -13.42
N VAL A 90 -19.01 2.88 -12.56
CA VAL A 90 -20.19 3.75 -12.60
C VAL A 90 -20.15 4.75 -13.77
N ASN A 91 -18.96 5.23 -14.13
CA ASN A 91 -18.77 6.13 -15.29
C ASN A 91 -18.74 5.39 -16.65
N LYS A 92 -18.97 4.08 -16.66
CA LYS A 92 -19.04 3.26 -17.87
C LYS A 92 -20.48 3.11 -18.35
#